data_AF-R8MQZ9-F1
#
_entry.id   AF-R8MQZ9-F1
#
_cell.length_a   1.000
_cell.length_b   1.000
_cell.length_c   1.000
_cell.angle_alpha   90.00
_cell.angle_beta   90.00
_cell.angle_gamma   90.00
#
_symmetry.space_group_name_H-M   'P 1'
#
loop_
_entity.id
_entity.type
_entity.pdbx_description
1 polymer ?
#
loop_
_entity_poly.entity_id
_entity_poly.type
_entity_poly.pdbx_seq_one_letter_code
_entity_poly.pdbx_strand_id
1 'polypeptide(L)'
;MEISKTERLILMNQYLILEKLYTEDENRYKSLRIALEKGYTKNYHDISSELNEELSKGECEFVNEVLKMYEALTRSYNRLQDNKGIDEKQLKFKGFDLNSEEAKYADYAHYCMHTLLLYNDVKSDYEFETYDSHTRMTSKYEKMLAVWESTGDKIYLNVQDIENIINA
;
A
#
# COMPACT_ATOMS: atom_id res chain seq x y z
N MET A 1 -18.72 -12.80 -12.05
CA MET A 1 -17.74 -12.75 -13.15
C MET A 1 -18.28 -13.56 -14.33
N GLU A 2 -18.33 -12.96 -15.52
CA GLU A 2 -18.59 -13.69 -16.76
C GLU A 2 -17.27 -13.95 -17.48
N ILE A 3 -17.03 -15.18 -17.90
CA ILE A 3 -15.81 -15.59 -18.62
C ILE A 3 -16.24 -16.12 -19.99
N SER A 4 -15.75 -15.51 -21.05
CA SER A 4 -16.01 -15.93 -22.44
C SER A 4 -15.44 -17.33 -22.71
N LYS A 5 -15.90 -17.97 -23.80
CA LYS A 5 -15.36 -19.27 -24.21
C LYS A 5 -13.85 -19.23 -24.49
N THR A 6 -13.36 -18.13 -25.05
CA THR A 6 -11.94 -17.93 -25.34
C THR A 6 -11.14 -17.81 -24.05
N GLU A 7 -11.59 -16.99 -23.09
CA GLU A 7 -10.94 -16.85 -21.79
C GLU A 7 -10.96 -18.16 -20.99
N ARG A 8 -12.07 -18.91 -21.04
CA ARG A 8 -12.15 -20.26 -20.43
C ARG A 8 -11.10 -21.20 -20.98
N LEU A 9 -10.89 -21.21 -22.30
CA LEU A 9 -9.88 -22.04 -22.94
C LEU A 9 -8.46 -21.62 -22.51
N ILE A 10 -8.18 -20.32 -22.46
CA ILE A 10 -6.90 -19.77 -22.00
C ILE A 10 -6.63 -20.17 -20.54
N LEU A 11 -7.57 -19.89 -19.63
CA LEU A 11 -7.44 -20.18 -18.21
C LEU A 11 -7.32 -21.69 -17.94
N MET A 12 -8.10 -22.52 -18.64
CA MET A 12 -8.01 -23.98 -18.53
C MET A 12 -6.60 -24.48 -18.92
N ASN A 13 -6.01 -23.93 -19.98
CA ASN A 13 -4.65 -24.27 -20.38
C ASN A 13 -3.62 -23.79 -19.36
N GLN A 14 -3.79 -22.59 -18.78
CA GLN A 14 -2.92 -22.08 -17.72
C GLN A 14 -2.96 -22.96 -16.47
N TYR A 15 -4.14 -23.34 -15.99
CA TYR A 15 -4.24 -24.24 -14.83
C TYR A 15 -3.68 -25.63 -15.11
N LEU A 16 -3.83 -26.16 -16.32
CA LEU A 16 -3.20 -27.42 -16.70
C LEU A 16 -1.66 -27.35 -16.64
N ILE A 17 -1.07 -26.20 -17.02
CA ILE A 17 0.37 -25.95 -16.89
C ILE A 17 0.76 -25.86 -15.40
N LEU A 18 0.00 -25.10 -14.60
CA LEU A 18 0.27 -24.94 -13.17
C LEU A 18 0.17 -26.26 -12.38
N GLU A 19 -0.79 -27.13 -12.72
CA GLU A 19 -0.88 -28.50 -12.19
C GLU A 19 0.42 -29.31 -12.40
N LYS A 20 1.15 -29.05 -13.48
CA LYS A 20 2.42 -29.73 -13.80
C LYS A 20 3.65 -29.05 -13.21
N LEU A 21 3.59 -27.75 -12.97
CA LEU A 21 4.70 -26.98 -12.41
C LEU A 21 4.73 -27.02 -10.87
N TYR A 22 3.55 -26.99 -10.23
CA TYR A 22 3.38 -26.86 -8.78
C TYR A 22 2.59 -28.04 -8.24
N THR A 23 3.25 -29.19 -8.09
CA THR A 23 2.62 -30.45 -7.69
C THR A 23 2.00 -30.42 -6.29
N GLU A 24 2.53 -29.58 -5.41
CA GLU A 24 2.03 -29.30 -4.06
C GLU A 24 0.63 -28.67 -4.08
N ASP A 25 0.32 -27.91 -5.13
CA ASP A 25 -0.95 -27.21 -5.33
C ASP A 25 -1.79 -27.85 -6.45
N GLU A 26 -1.42 -29.04 -6.92
CA GLU A 26 -2.09 -29.71 -8.06
C GLU A 26 -3.61 -29.76 -7.88
N ASN A 27 -4.07 -30.16 -6.70
CA ASN A 27 -5.50 -30.29 -6.41
C ASN A 27 -6.24 -28.95 -6.51
N ARG A 28 -5.60 -27.86 -6.12
CA ARG A 28 -6.15 -26.50 -6.21
C ARG A 28 -6.34 -26.13 -7.67
N TYR A 29 -5.28 -26.19 -8.47
CA TYR A 29 -5.34 -25.84 -9.90
C TYR A 29 -6.27 -26.75 -10.70
N LYS A 30 -6.26 -28.06 -10.41
CA LYS A 30 -7.17 -29.04 -11.03
C LYS A 30 -8.64 -28.73 -10.77
N SER A 31 -8.98 -28.29 -9.57
CA SER A 31 -10.37 -27.93 -9.25
C SER A 31 -10.84 -26.71 -10.06
N LEU A 32 -10.01 -25.67 -10.17
CA LEU A 32 -10.28 -24.47 -10.97
C LEU A 32 -10.38 -24.81 -12.47
N ARG A 33 -9.48 -25.66 -12.99
CA ARG A 33 -9.52 -26.15 -14.37
C ARG A 33 -10.82 -26.89 -14.68
N ILE A 34 -11.26 -27.80 -13.80
CA ILE A 34 -12.50 -28.56 -13.99
C ILE A 34 -13.72 -27.63 -14.01
N ALA A 35 -13.76 -26.63 -13.13
CA ALA A 35 -14.85 -25.63 -13.14
C ALA A 35 -14.93 -24.91 -14.48
N LEU A 36 -13.79 -24.51 -15.04
CA LEU A 36 -13.69 -23.87 -16.36
C LEU A 36 -14.05 -24.82 -17.51
N GLU A 37 -13.61 -26.08 -17.46
CA GLU A 37 -13.90 -27.08 -18.49
C GLU A 37 -15.40 -27.41 -18.55
N LYS A 38 -16.01 -27.68 -17.39
CA LYS A 38 -17.42 -28.11 -17.28
C LYS A 38 -18.42 -26.96 -17.25
N GLY A 39 -17.97 -25.72 -17.04
CA GLY A 39 -18.83 -24.55 -17.04
C GLY A 39 -19.56 -24.33 -15.71
N TYR A 40 -18.92 -24.65 -14.59
CA TYR A 40 -19.50 -24.43 -13.25
C TYR A 40 -19.38 -22.96 -12.85
N THR A 41 -20.29 -22.14 -13.38
CA THR A 41 -20.24 -20.66 -13.24
C THR A 41 -20.28 -20.18 -11.79
N LYS A 42 -20.92 -20.92 -10.88
CA LYS A 42 -20.89 -20.63 -9.43
C LYS A 42 -19.46 -20.59 -8.87
N ASN A 43 -18.57 -21.43 -9.38
CA ASN A 43 -17.18 -21.56 -8.94
C ASN A 43 -16.22 -20.61 -9.66
N TYR A 44 -16.70 -19.81 -10.62
CA TYR A 44 -15.83 -18.84 -11.27
C TYR A 44 -15.36 -17.75 -10.31
N HIS A 45 -16.10 -17.50 -9.23
CA HIS A 45 -15.66 -16.58 -8.18
C HIS A 45 -14.31 -16.99 -7.57
N ASP A 46 -14.03 -18.29 -7.44
CA ASP A 46 -12.80 -18.82 -6.84
C ASP A 46 -11.55 -18.54 -7.70
N ILE A 47 -11.74 -18.19 -8.98
CA ILE A 47 -10.66 -17.80 -9.90
C ILE A 47 -10.15 -16.40 -9.57
N SER A 48 -11.05 -15.50 -9.16
CA SER A 48 -10.73 -14.11 -8.84
C SER A 48 -10.60 -13.85 -7.34
N SER A 49 -10.81 -14.84 -6.48
CA SER A 49 -10.82 -14.64 -5.02
C SER A 49 -9.45 -14.27 -4.43
N GLU A 50 -8.37 -14.43 -5.19
CA GLU A 50 -7.02 -14.00 -4.79
C GLU A 50 -6.73 -12.55 -5.15
N LEU A 51 -7.57 -11.92 -5.98
CA LEU A 51 -7.42 -10.53 -6.35
C LEU A 51 -8.06 -9.67 -5.28
N ASN A 52 -7.27 -8.80 -4.66
CA ASN A 52 -7.77 -7.73 -3.82
C ASN A 52 -8.51 -6.68 -4.68
N GLU A 53 -9.30 -5.84 -4.03
CA GLU A 53 -9.91 -4.69 -4.70
C GLU A 53 -8.84 -3.80 -5.34
N GLU A 54 -9.15 -3.28 -6.53
CA GLU A 54 -8.25 -2.38 -7.23
C GLU A 54 -8.10 -1.05 -6.46
N LEU A 55 -6.85 -0.62 -6.31
CA LEU A 55 -6.54 0.72 -5.86
C LEU A 55 -6.48 1.65 -7.08
N SER A 56 -7.32 2.67 -7.11
CA SER A 56 -7.33 3.63 -8.21
C SER A 56 -6.02 4.41 -8.26
N LYS A 57 -5.71 4.98 -9.43
CA LYS A 57 -4.52 5.82 -9.59
C LYS A 57 -4.47 6.98 -8.57
N GLY A 58 -5.60 7.61 -8.30
CA GLY A 58 -5.67 8.72 -7.33
C GLY A 58 -5.39 8.27 -5.89
N GLU A 59 -5.84 7.09 -5.51
CA GLU A 59 -5.53 6.50 -4.20
C GLU A 59 -4.05 6.13 -4.08
N CYS A 60 -3.46 5.55 -5.13
CA CYS A 60 -2.02 5.30 -5.19
C CYS A 60 -1.21 6.61 -5.09
N GLU A 61 -1.64 7.66 -5.78
CA GLU A 61 -1.01 8.99 -5.74
C GLU A 61 -1.12 9.60 -4.34
N PHE A 62 -2.28 9.51 -3.69
CA PHE A 62 -2.47 9.97 -2.31
C PHE A 62 -1.45 9.33 -1.36
N VAL A 63 -1.34 8.00 -1.36
CA VAL A 63 -0.38 7.30 -0.48
C VAL A 63 1.06 7.70 -0.80
N ASN A 64 1.40 7.86 -2.09
CA ASN A 64 2.73 8.32 -2.49
C ASN A 64 3.05 9.73 -1.97
N GLU A 65 2.11 10.68 -2.06
CA GLU A 65 2.32 12.03 -1.53
C GLU A 65 2.47 12.02 0.00
N VAL A 66 1.71 11.18 0.71
CA VAL A 66 1.91 10.99 2.16
C VAL A 66 3.33 10.51 2.45
N LEU A 67 3.81 9.47 1.76
CA LEU A 67 5.16 8.94 1.97
C LEU A 67 6.25 9.95 1.60
N LYS A 68 6.08 10.73 0.52
CA LYS A 68 7.01 11.81 0.15
C LYS A 68 7.07 12.91 1.20
N MET A 69 5.92 13.32 1.72
CA MET A 69 5.85 14.32 2.80
C MET A 69 6.61 13.81 4.04
N TYR A 70 6.39 12.56 4.44
CA TYR A 70 7.14 11.96 5.56
C TYR A 70 8.63 11.83 5.28
N GLU A 71 9.03 11.52 4.04
CA GLU A 71 10.44 11.49 3.64
C GLU A 71 11.09 12.89 3.78
N ALA A 72 10.38 13.94 3.35
CA ALA A 72 10.81 15.31 3.50
C ALA A 72 10.92 15.73 4.97
N LEU A 73 9.92 15.38 5.80
CA LEU A 73 9.93 15.63 7.25
C LEU A 73 11.16 14.98 7.90
N THR A 74 11.39 13.68 7.67
CA THR A 74 12.53 12.96 8.25
C THR A 74 13.87 13.53 7.79
N ARG A 75 14.04 13.76 6.49
CA ARG A 75 15.28 14.34 5.94
C ARG A 75 15.56 15.73 6.49
N SER A 76 14.53 16.56 6.61
CA SER A 76 14.67 17.92 7.12
C SER A 76 15.04 17.92 8.58
N TYR A 77 14.34 17.12 9.41
CA TYR A 77 14.65 16.96 10.82
C TYR A 77 16.09 16.49 11.07
N ASN A 78 16.56 15.49 10.31
CA ASN A 78 17.92 14.96 10.44
C ASN A 78 19.03 15.99 10.07
N ARG A 79 18.67 17.07 9.38
CA ARG A 79 19.60 18.16 9.02
C ARG A 79 19.60 19.32 10.01
N LEU A 80 18.65 19.37 10.94
CA LEU A 80 18.58 20.45 11.93
C LEU A 80 19.77 20.35 12.91
N GLN A 81 20.44 21.48 13.13
CA GLN A 81 21.54 21.55 14.11
C GLN A 81 21.02 21.64 15.55
N ASP A 82 19.80 22.16 15.76
CA ASP A 82 19.10 22.20 17.04
C ASP A 82 17.66 21.73 16.83
N ASN A 83 17.32 20.59 17.43
CA ASN A 83 16.03 19.91 17.30
C ASN A 83 15.18 19.96 18.58
N LYS A 84 15.57 20.79 19.58
CA LYS A 84 15.06 20.76 20.96
C LYS A 84 13.56 21.03 21.17
N GLY A 85 12.76 21.20 20.12
CA GLY A 85 11.30 21.42 20.19
C GLY A 85 10.43 20.36 19.53
N ILE A 86 10.98 19.52 18.65
CA ILE A 86 10.19 18.58 17.84
C ILE A 86 10.34 17.16 18.41
N ASP A 87 9.23 16.55 18.79
CA ASP A 87 9.22 15.13 19.17
C ASP A 87 9.35 14.28 17.90
N GLU A 88 10.49 13.59 17.76
CA GLU A 88 10.78 12.69 16.63
C GLU A 88 9.67 11.64 16.41
N LYS A 89 8.96 11.22 17.46
CA LYS A 89 7.84 10.28 17.33
C LYS A 89 6.68 10.84 16.51
N GLN A 90 6.52 12.16 16.45
CA GLN A 90 5.50 12.82 15.62
C GLN A 90 5.87 12.81 14.14
N LEU A 91 7.15 12.65 13.81
CA LEU A 91 7.68 12.58 12.45
C LEU A 91 7.70 11.16 11.88
N LYS A 92 7.44 10.13 12.71
CA LYS A 92 7.32 8.77 12.22
C LYS A 92 5.99 8.57 11.49
N PHE A 93 6.07 7.99 10.30
CA PHE A 93 4.88 7.56 9.58
C PHE A 93 4.18 6.45 10.36
N LYS A 94 2.93 6.69 10.75
CA LYS A 94 2.16 5.76 11.59
C LYS A 94 1.41 4.69 10.79
N GLY A 95 1.37 4.83 9.47
CA GLY A 95 0.56 3.97 8.62
C GLY A 95 -0.91 4.38 8.55
N PHE A 96 -1.77 3.39 8.38
CA PHE A 96 -3.22 3.53 8.19
C PHE A 96 -3.97 2.50 9.04
N ASP A 97 -5.28 2.66 9.21
CA ASP A 97 -6.07 1.75 10.05
C ASP A 97 -6.39 0.45 9.31
N LEU A 98 -5.71 -0.63 9.71
CA LEU A 98 -5.88 -1.97 9.12
C LEU A 98 -7.27 -2.58 9.37
N ASN A 99 -8.05 -2.02 10.29
CA ASN A 99 -9.41 -2.50 10.58
C ASN A 99 -10.48 -1.69 9.82
N SER A 100 -10.08 -0.89 8.83
CA SER A 100 -10.95 -0.01 8.05
C SER A 100 -10.72 -0.15 6.55
N GLU A 101 -11.46 0.64 5.77
CA GLU A 101 -11.24 0.83 4.34
C GLU A 101 -9.84 1.35 3.98
N GLU A 102 -9.07 1.86 4.95
CA GLU A 102 -7.70 2.32 4.76
C GLU A 102 -6.67 1.17 4.73
N ALA A 103 -7.06 -0.07 5.02
CA ALA A 103 -6.16 -1.23 4.97
C ALA A 103 -5.44 -1.35 3.61
N LYS A 104 -6.16 -1.07 2.51
CA LYS A 104 -5.58 -1.03 1.15
C LYS A 104 -4.49 0.05 0.98
N TYR A 105 -4.56 1.15 1.74
CA TYR A 105 -3.53 2.19 1.74
C TYR A 105 -2.30 1.75 2.52
N ALA A 106 -2.48 1.03 3.64
CA ALA A 106 -1.37 0.42 4.36
C ALA A 106 -0.65 -0.63 3.50
N ASP A 107 -1.39 -1.52 2.84
CA ASP A 107 -0.83 -2.53 1.94
C ASP A 107 -0.02 -1.89 0.82
N TYR A 108 -0.54 -0.82 0.20
CA TYR A 108 0.18 -0.11 -0.85
C TYR A 108 1.40 0.66 -0.31
N ALA A 109 1.31 1.26 0.87
CA ALA A 109 2.46 1.89 1.52
C ALA A 109 3.56 0.86 1.82
N HIS A 110 3.18 -0.31 2.33
CA HIS A 110 4.07 -1.44 2.56
C HIS A 110 4.71 -1.91 1.25
N TYR A 111 3.94 -2.05 0.17
CA TYR A 111 4.46 -2.38 -1.17
C TYR A 111 5.51 -1.35 -1.64
N CYS A 112 5.21 -0.06 -1.54
CA CYS A 112 6.14 1.00 -1.92
C CYS A 112 7.45 0.95 -1.12
N MET A 113 7.36 0.80 0.20
CA MET A 113 8.54 0.79 1.06
C MET A 113 9.32 -0.51 0.95
N HIS A 114 8.67 -1.66 1.12
CA HIS A 114 9.36 -2.93 1.33
C HIS A 114 9.53 -3.76 0.06
N THR A 115 8.65 -3.61 -0.92
CA THR A 115 8.78 -4.32 -2.20
C THR A 115 9.52 -3.48 -3.24
N LEU A 116 9.13 -2.21 -3.42
CA LEU A 116 9.77 -1.30 -4.38
C LEU A 116 11.03 -0.62 -3.82
N LEU A 117 11.28 -0.72 -2.52
CA LEU A 117 12.43 -0.10 -1.85
C LEU A 117 12.48 1.44 -2.00
N LEU A 118 11.32 2.07 -2.14
CA LEU A 118 11.15 3.52 -2.13
C LEU A 118 11.04 4.05 -0.70
N TYR A 119 11.26 5.35 -0.52
CA TYR A 119 11.04 6.05 0.77
C TYR A 119 11.77 5.40 1.96
N ASN A 120 13.01 4.94 1.76
CA ASN A 120 13.75 4.21 2.79
C ASN A 120 13.95 5.02 4.08
N ASP A 121 14.01 6.35 3.99
CA ASP A 121 14.11 7.25 5.15
C ASP A 121 12.82 7.29 6.00
N VAL A 122 11.69 6.78 5.48
CA VAL A 122 10.40 6.70 6.18
C VAL A 122 10.26 5.39 6.95
N LYS A 123 11.01 4.35 6.57
CA LYS A 123 10.89 3.02 7.15
C LYS A 123 11.17 3.04 8.64
N SER A 124 10.38 2.26 9.37
CA SER A 124 10.67 1.94 10.76
C SER A 124 11.94 1.06 10.84
N ASP A 125 12.75 1.30 11.86
CA ASP A 125 13.88 0.42 12.20
C ASP A 125 13.42 -0.96 12.70
N TYR A 126 12.14 -1.09 13.06
CA TYR A 126 11.55 -2.34 13.51
C TYR A 126 11.17 -3.20 12.30
N GLU A 127 11.82 -4.36 12.17
CA GLU A 127 11.61 -5.34 11.09
C GLU A 127 10.15 -5.81 10.97
N PHE A 128 9.40 -5.80 12.08
CA PHE A 128 8.00 -6.24 12.16
C PHE A 128 6.99 -5.09 12.24
N GLU A 129 7.37 -3.87 11.84
CA GLU A 129 6.43 -2.75 11.79
C GLU A 129 5.29 -3.04 10.81
N THR A 130 4.06 -3.03 11.33
CA THR A 130 2.86 -3.31 10.53
C THR A 130 2.28 -2.05 9.90
N TYR A 131 2.71 -0.86 10.35
CA TYR A 131 2.10 0.42 9.96
C TYR A 131 0.58 0.39 10.19
N ASP A 132 0.15 -0.21 11.29
CA ASP A 132 -1.22 -0.13 11.76
C ASP A 132 -1.35 1.08 12.69
N SER A 133 -1.99 2.13 12.21
CA SER A 133 -2.20 3.34 13.01
C SER A 133 -3.22 3.13 14.13
N HIS A 134 -3.98 2.03 14.10
CA HIS A 134 -5.12 1.73 14.98
C HIS A 134 -6.20 2.84 15.01
N THR A 135 -6.17 3.75 14.05
CA THR A 135 -7.13 4.86 13.90
C THR A 135 -7.05 5.44 12.51
N ARG A 136 -8.19 5.88 11.95
CA ARG A 136 -8.24 6.42 10.58
C ARG A 136 -7.35 7.64 10.41
N MET A 137 -6.50 7.63 9.39
CA MET A 137 -5.48 8.66 9.16
C MET A 137 -5.71 9.51 7.92
N THR A 138 -6.56 9.11 6.96
CA THR A 138 -6.72 9.80 5.68
C THR A 138 -7.02 11.29 5.85
N SER A 139 -8.01 11.65 6.68
CA SER A 139 -8.36 13.07 6.91
C SER A 139 -7.24 13.87 7.58
N LYS A 140 -6.43 13.22 8.44
CA LYS A 140 -5.26 13.87 9.03
C LYS A 140 -4.20 14.11 7.97
N TYR A 141 -3.87 13.10 7.18
CA TYR A 141 -2.86 13.23 6.13
C TYR A 141 -3.27 14.23 5.05
N GLU A 142 -4.54 14.33 4.68
CA GLU A 142 -5.04 15.36 3.76
C GLU A 142 -4.74 16.78 4.25
N LYS A 143 -4.94 17.05 5.56
CA LYS A 143 -4.63 18.37 6.16
C LYS A 143 -3.13 18.62 6.18
N MET A 144 -2.34 17.62 6.57
CA MET A 144 -0.89 17.70 6.57
C MET A 144 -0.35 17.99 5.17
N LEU A 145 -0.86 17.28 4.15
CA LEU A 145 -0.52 17.49 2.75
C LEU A 145 -0.88 18.90 2.28
N ALA A 146 -2.05 19.43 2.65
CA ALA A 146 -2.43 20.79 2.30
C ALA A 146 -1.45 21.85 2.84
N VAL A 147 -0.94 21.65 4.06
CA VAL A 147 0.10 22.52 4.64
C VAL A 147 1.43 22.31 3.91
N TRP A 148 1.86 21.07 3.70
CA TRP A 148 3.11 20.75 3.01
C TRP A 148 3.15 21.31 1.57
N GLU A 149 2.04 21.21 0.84
CA GLU A 149 1.90 21.77 -0.51
C GLU A 149 2.03 23.29 -0.55
N SER A 150 1.75 23.98 0.57
CA SER A 150 1.87 25.43 0.69
C SER A 150 3.29 25.91 1.05
N THR A 151 4.21 24.99 1.36
CA THR A 151 5.59 25.32 1.74
C THR A 151 6.41 25.78 0.52
N GLY A 152 7.43 26.61 0.77
CA GLY A 152 8.30 27.11 -0.29
C GLY A 152 9.31 26.09 -0.82
N ASP A 153 9.63 25.06 -0.02
CA ASP A 153 10.52 23.96 -0.38
C ASP A 153 9.94 22.64 0.15
N LYS A 154 9.66 21.71 -0.75
CA LYS A 154 9.04 20.42 -0.43
C LYS A 154 10.02 19.35 0.05
N ILE A 155 11.33 19.60 -0.06
CA ILE A 155 12.38 18.64 0.25
C ILE A 155 13.11 19.02 1.55
N TYR A 156 13.42 20.31 1.72
CA TYR A 156 14.17 20.81 2.87
C TYR A 156 13.37 21.84 3.66
N LEU A 157 12.53 21.33 4.55
CA LEU A 157 11.64 22.08 5.41
C LEU A 157 12.42 22.76 6.54
N ASN A 158 12.02 23.99 6.89
CA ASN A 158 12.49 24.63 8.11
C ASN A 158 11.68 24.15 9.33
N VAL A 159 12.12 24.51 10.54
CA VAL A 159 11.47 24.10 11.80
C VAL A 159 9.98 24.50 11.83
N GLN A 160 9.65 25.70 11.37
CA GLN A 160 8.26 26.20 11.38
C GLN A 160 7.39 25.40 10.40
N ASP A 161 7.91 25.04 9.23
CA ASP A 161 7.18 24.22 8.26
C ASP A 161 6.91 22.82 8.84
N ILE A 162 7.93 22.20 9.46
CA ILE A 162 7.77 20.90 10.13
C ILE A 162 6.68 20.97 11.20
N GLU A 163 6.73 21.97 12.09
CA GLU A 163 5.73 22.17 13.15
C GLU A 163 4.33 22.42 12.60
N ASN A 164 4.19 23.20 11.53
CA ASN A 164 2.90 23.48 10.91
C ASN A 164 2.30 22.21 10.29
N ILE A 165 3.13 21.38 9.64
CA ILE A 165 2.68 20.15 9.00
C ILE A 165 2.20 19.14 10.05
N ILE A 166 2.98 18.86 11.09
CA ILE A 166 2.63 17.83 12.09
C ILE A 166 1.40 18.18 12.94
N ASN A 167 1.07 19.48 13.03
CA ASN A 167 -0.04 20.02 13.83
C ASN A 167 -1.29 20.39 13.00
N ALA A 168 -1.32 20.06 11.71
CA ALA A 168 -2.45 20.35 10.81
C ALA A 168 -3.76 19.62 11.19
#